data_AF-A0A4R9Q5C2-F1
#
_entry.id   AF-A0A4R9Q5C2-F1
#
_cell.length_a   1.000
_cell.length_b   1.000
_cell.length_c   1.000
_cell.angle_alpha   90.00
_cell.angle_beta   90.00
_cell.angle_gamma   90.00
#
_symmetry.space_group_name_H-M   'P 1'
#
loop_
_entity.id
_entity.type
_entity.pdbx_description
1 polymer ?
#
loop_
_entity_poly.entity_id
_entity_poly.type
_entity_poly.pdbx_seq_one_letter_code
_entity_poly.pdbx_strand_id
1 'polypeptide(L)'
;MFGIFGFVLNWLTSGPLDRILSSIDKHGSDITEREKIKSEAVSQYVAAQVQIANSRQWWFPILFLVPAGLWFGAVCLYSIFWCAKCAYPRAWSIAALPPPLDQWEGWIVSSLFIGKAGEAIIGKFRK
;
A
#
# COMPACT_ATOMS: atom_id res chain seq x y z
N MET A 1 -24.14 48.64 -37.54
CA MET A 1 -22.99 48.91 -36.64
C MET A 1 -22.75 47.73 -35.69
N PHE A 2 -22.66 46.49 -36.21
CA PHE A 2 -22.57 45.25 -35.39
C PHE A 2 -21.53 44.22 -35.89
N GLY A 3 -20.82 44.46 -37.00
CA GLY A 3 -19.91 43.47 -37.61
C GLY A 3 -18.53 43.37 -36.95
N ILE A 4 -17.98 44.48 -36.46
CA ILE A 4 -16.61 44.53 -35.90
C ILE A 4 -16.55 43.84 -34.53
N PHE A 5 -17.59 43.98 -33.71
CA PHE A 5 -17.64 43.37 -32.38
C PHE A 5 -17.75 41.84 -32.44
N GLY A 6 -18.54 41.33 -33.39
CA GLY A 6 -18.63 39.89 -33.67
C GLY A 6 -17.33 39.31 -34.24
N PHE A 7 -16.61 40.07 -35.08
CA PHE A 7 -15.33 39.64 -35.65
C PHE A 7 -14.20 39.59 -34.62
N VAL A 8 -14.12 40.59 -33.72
CA VAL A 8 -13.13 40.63 -32.64
C VAL A 8 -13.40 39.53 -31.61
N LEU A 9 -14.66 39.30 -31.23
CA LEU A 9 -15.02 38.18 -30.36
C LEU A 9 -14.69 36.83 -31.00
N ASN A 10 -15.02 36.62 -32.28
CA ASN A 10 -14.74 35.35 -32.97
C ASN A 10 -13.23 35.10 -33.15
N TRP A 11 -12.42 36.15 -33.26
CA TRP A 11 -10.96 36.05 -33.31
C TRP A 11 -10.34 35.75 -31.93
N LEU A 12 -10.88 36.34 -30.85
CA LEU A 12 -10.44 36.08 -29.47
C LEU A 12 -10.89 34.71 -28.95
N THR A 13 -12.05 34.20 -29.37
CA THR A 13 -12.55 32.89 -28.96
C THR A 13 -11.96 31.74 -29.77
N SER A 14 -11.55 31.94 -31.04
CA SER A 14 -11.04 30.84 -31.88
C SER A 14 -9.54 30.60 -31.80
N GLY A 15 -8.74 31.57 -31.36
CA GLY A 15 -7.27 31.44 -31.32
C GLY A 15 -6.70 31.25 -29.91
N PRO A 16 -6.70 32.30 -29.06
CA PRO A 16 -6.07 32.24 -27.75
C PRO A 16 -6.90 31.48 -26.70
N LEU A 17 -8.24 31.56 -26.76
CA LEU A 17 -9.11 30.83 -25.83
C LEU A 17 -9.02 29.31 -26.05
N ASP A 18 -9.02 28.87 -27.32
CA ASP A 18 -8.88 27.45 -27.70
C ASP A 18 -7.50 26.89 -27.29
N ARG A 19 -6.46 27.73 -27.34
CA ARG A 19 -5.11 27.38 -26.86
C ARG A 19 -5.03 27.24 -25.34
N ILE A 20 -5.78 28.07 -24.61
CA ILE A 20 -5.89 27.99 -23.15
C ILE A 20 -6.70 26.75 -22.76
N LEU A 21 -7.84 26.51 -23.40
CA LEU A 21 -8.65 25.30 -23.15
C LEU A 21 -7.86 24.04 -23.47
N SER A 22 -7.20 23.96 -24.62
CA SER A 22 -6.38 22.79 -24.99
C SER A 22 -5.15 22.60 -24.08
N SER A 23 -4.59 23.68 -23.52
CA SER A 23 -3.54 23.59 -22.50
C SER A 23 -4.08 23.05 -21.17
N ILE A 24 -5.26 23.50 -20.76
CA ILE A 24 -5.93 23.00 -19.54
C ILE A 24 -6.30 21.52 -19.72
N ASP A 25 -6.83 21.15 -20.88
CA ASP A 25 -7.26 19.79 -21.19
C ASP A 25 -6.04 18.84 -21.27
N LYS A 26 -4.94 19.29 -21.90
CA LYS A 26 -3.65 18.58 -21.85
C LYS A 26 -3.13 18.42 -20.43
N HIS A 27 -3.18 19.47 -19.62
CA HIS A 27 -2.74 19.40 -18.23
C HIS A 27 -3.57 18.40 -17.41
N GLY A 28 -4.89 18.36 -17.63
CA GLY A 28 -5.77 17.36 -17.04
C GLY A 28 -5.43 15.93 -17.49
N SER A 29 -5.13 15.74 -18.79
CA SER A 29 -4.71 14.45 -19.32
C SER A 29 -3.36 13.99 -18.77
N ASP A 30 -2.39 14.89 -18.60
CA ASP A 30 -1.07 14.58 -18.03
C ASP A 30 -1.17 14.14 -16.56
N ILE A 31 -2.05 14.77 -15.77
CA ILE A 31 -2.31 14.36 -14.38
C ILE A 31 -2.91 12.96 -14.35
N THR A 32 -3.92 12.71 -15.18
CA THR A 32 -4.58 11.41 -15.29
C THR A 32 -3.61 10.31 -15.71
N GLU A 33 -2.74 10.61 -16.67
CA GLU A 33 -1.72 9.66 -17.15
C GLU A 33 -0.66 9.38 -16.09
N ARG A 34 -0.24 10.38 -15.32
CA ARG A 34 0.65 10.18 -14.16
C ARG A 34 0.03 9.30 -13.09
N GLU A 35 -1.25 9.50 -12.78
CA GLU A 35 -1.98 8.65 -11.83
C GLU A 35 -2.10 7.22 -12.34
N LYS A 36 -2.36 7.05 -13.64
CA LYS A 36 -2.41 5.74 -14.29
C LYS A 36 -1.07 5.01 -14.21
N ILE A 37 0.05 5.68 -14.53
CA ILE A 37 1.40 5.11 -14.45
C ILE A 37 1.73 4.70 -13.00
N LYS A 38 1.41 5.55 -12.02
CA LYS A 38 1.60 5.22 -10.60
C LYS A 38 0.78 3.99 -10.19
N SER A 39 -0.48 3.95 -10.59
CA SER A 39 -1.37 2.81 -10.33
C SER A 39 -0.85 1.53 -10.97
N GLU A 40 -0.37 1.62 -12.21
CA GLU A 40 0.18 0.49 -12.94
C GLU A 40 1.46 -0.05 -12.27
N ALA A 41 2.39 0.83 -11.86
CA ALA A 41 3.59 0.45 -11.14
C ALA A 41 3.27 -0.28 -9.81
N VAL A 42 2.30 0.24 -9.05
CA VAL A 42 1.82 -0.41 -7.82
C VAL A 42 1.17 -1.76 -8.13
N SER A 43 0.37 -1.85 -9.19
CA SER A 43 -0.29 -3.09 -9.59
C SER A 43 0.70 -4.19 -10.00
N GLN A 44 1.76 -3.82 -10.72
CA GLN A 44 2.83 -4.74 -11.12
C GLN A 44 3.61 -5.24 -9.90
N TYR A 45 3.90 -4.35 -8.95
CA TYR A 45 4.58 -4.71 -7.71
C TYR A 45 3.76 -5.71 -6.87
N VAL A 46 2.46 -5.47 -6.70
CA VAL A 46 1.59 -6.41 -5.98
C VAL A 46 1.45 -7.73 -6.73
N ALA A 47 1.31 -7.71 -8.06
CA ALA A 47 1.26 -8.92 -8.88
C ALA A 47 2.55 -9.76 -8.73
N ALA A 48 3.72 -9.13 -8.66
CA ALA A 48 4.99 -9.81 -8.41
C ALA A 48 5.04 -10.46 -7.01
N GLN A 49 4.52 -9.78 -5.97
CA GLN A 49 4.42 -10.38 -4.64
C GLN A 49 3.53 -11.63 -4.61
N VAL A 50 2.39 -11.59 -5.32
CA VAL A 50 1.48 -12.75 -5.43
C VAL A 50 2.15 -13.92 -6.15
N GLN A 51 2.98 -13.65 -7.17
CA GLN A 51 3.75 -14.71 -7.84
C GLN A 51 4.80 -15.34 -6.91
N ILE A 52 5.45 -14.55 -6.05
CA ILE A 52 6.39 -15.07 -5.05
C ILE A 52 5.65 -15.94 -4.02
N ALA A 53 4.48 -15.50 -3.57
CA ALA A 53 3.65 -16.26 -2.62
C ALA A 53 3.15 -17.59 -3.20
N ASN A 54 2.82 -17.63 -4.49
CA ASN A 54 2.39 -18.85 -5.21
C ASN A 54 3.55 -19.65 -5.82
N SER A 55 4.80 -19.23 -5.61
CA SER A 55 5.96 -19.94 -6.13
C SER A 55 6.18 -21.27 -5.40
N ARG A 56 7.02 -22.14 -5.98
CA ARG A 56 7.39 -23.42 -5.36
C ARG A 56 8.04 -23.26 -3.96
N GLN A 57 8.51 -22.07 -3.61
CA GLN A 57 9.06 -21.72 -2.29
C GLN A 57 8.03 -21.16 -1.30
N TRP A 58 6.73 -21.41 -1.49
CA TRP A 58 5.66 -21.00 -0.57
C TRP A 58 5.87 -21.42 0.90
N TRP A 59 6.66 -22.47 1.15
CA TRP A 59 6.97 -22.99 2.49
C TRP A 59 8.09 -22.22 3.19
N PHE A 60 8.95 -21.50 2.46
CA PHE A 60 10.10 -20.79 3.04
C PHE A 60 9.70 -19.69 4.04
N PRO A 61 8.68 -18.85 3.77
CA PRO A 61 8.18 -17.87 4.74
C PRO A 61 7.69 -18.51 6.06
N ILE A 62 7.23 -19.76 6.04
CA ILE A 62 6.71 -20.47 7.22
C ILE A 62 7.82 -20.66 8.27
N LEU A 63 9.07 -20.87 7.83
CA LEU A 63 10.21 -21.00 8.75
C LEU A 63 10.46 -19.74 9.59
N PHE A 64 10.05 -18.58 9.07
CA PHE A 64 10.13 -17.32 9.82
C PHE A 64 8.84 -17.05 10.61
N LEU A 65 7.67 -17.30 9.99
CA LEU A 65 6.37 -17.00 10.59
C LEU A 65 6.04 -17.88 11.80
N VAL A 66 6.41 -19.16 11.77
CA VAL A 66 6.05 -20.11 12.84
C VAL A 66 6.78 -19.78 14.15
N PRO A 67 8.11 -19.61 14.19
CA PRO A 67 8.79 -19.22 15.42
C PRO A 67 8.31 -17.86 15.96
N ALA A 68 8.10 -16.87 15.08
CA ALA A 68 7.57 -15.57 15.47
C ALA A 68 6.16 -15.68 16.09
N GLY A 69 5.27 -16.44 15.45
CA GLY A 69 3.92 -16.70 15.96
C GLY A 69 3.91 -17.46 17.30
N LEU A 70 4.81 -18.42 17.48
CA LEU A 70 4.97 -19.14 18.75
C LEU A 70 5.47 -18.23 19.87
N TRP A 71 6.47 -17.38 19.58
CA TRP A 71 6.98 -16.41 20.54
C TRP A 71 5.90 -15.39 20.93
N PHE A 72 5.24 -14.79 19.95
CA PHE A 72 4.15 -13.83 20.18
C PHE A 72 2.98 -14.47 20.96
N GLY A 73 2.57 -15.68 20.59
CA GLY A 73 1.54 -16.43 21.31
C GLY A 73 1.92 -16.68 22.77
N ALA A 74 3.19 -17.03 23.03
CA ALA A 74 3.69 -17.19 24.38
C ALA A 74 3.64 -15.87 25.18
N VAL A 75 3.99 -14.74 24.56
CA VAL A 75 3.89 -13.40 25.18
C VAL A 75 2.43 -13.06 25.54
N CYS A 76 1.48 -13.34 24.65
CA CYS A 76 0.05 -13.14 24.92
C CYS A 76 -0.44 -14.02 26.07
N LEU A 77 -0.11 -15.31 26.07
CA LEU A 77 -0.46 -16.24 27.15
C LEU A 77 0.15 -15.82 28.49
N TYR A 78 1.41 -15.38 28.48
CA TYR A 78 2.08 -14.82 29.66
C TYR A 78 1.32 -13.62 30.21
N SER A 79 0.92 -12.70 29.33
CA SER A 79 0.23 -11.47 29.70
C SER A 79 -1.15 -11.72 30.32
N ILE A 80 -1.81 -12.82 29.96
CA ILE A 80 -3.14 -13.20 30.48
C ILE A 80 -3.03 -13.95 31.81
N PHE A 81 -2.10 -14.91 31.92
CA PHE A 81 -2.09 -15.85 33.05
C PHE A 81 -0.96 -15.59 34.07
N TRP A 82 0.20 -15.13 33.61
CA TRP A 82 1.44 -15.09 34.40
C TRP A 82 1.99 -13.68 34.67
N CYS A 83 1.25 -12.64 34.32
CA CYS A 83 1.62 -11.26 34.65
C CYS A 83 1.67 -11.03 36.18
N ALA A 84 2.36 -9.96 36.61
CA ALA A 84 2.58 -9.66 38.03
C ALA A 84 1.29 -9.53 38.87
N LYS A 85 0.14 -9.28 38.23
CA LYS A 85 -1.18 -9.17 38.85
C LYS A 85 -2.20 -10.17 38.29
N CYS A 86 -1.74 -11.24 37.65
CA CYS A 86 -2.59 -12.25 37.01
C CYS A 86 -2.84 -13.46 37.93
N ALA A 87 -3.66 -14.41 37.45
CA ALA A 87 -4.07 -15.60 38.19
C ALA A 87 -2.90 -16.40 38.79
N TYR A 88 -1.75 -16.45 38.10
CA TYR A 88 -0.54 -17.15 38.55
C TYR A 88 0.69 -16.24 38.40
N PRO A 89 0.96 -15.33 39.36
CA PRO A 89 2.01 -14.35 39.22
C PRO A 89 3.39 -15.02 39.13
N ARG A 90 4.09 -14.78 38.03
CA ARG A 90 5.47 -15.24 37.80
C ARG A 90 6.34 -14.06 37.38
N ALA A 91 7.64 -14.17 37.62
CA ALA A 91 8.61 -13.25 37.04
C ALA A 91 8.74 -13.51 35.53
N TRP A 92 8.91 -12.43 34.76
CA TRP A 92 9.00 -12.49 33.30
C TRP A 92 10.11 -13.46 32.87
N SER A 93 9.73 -14.47 32.09
CA SER A 93 10.61 -15.59 31.72
C SER A 93 10.77 -15.79 30.22
N ILE A 94 10.02 -15.06 29.40
CA ILE A 94 10.11 -15.12 27.94
C ILE A 94 11.21 -14.16 27.51
N ALA A 95 12.24 -14.64 26.80
CA ALA A 95 13.28 -13.74 26.32
C ALA A 95 12.68 -12.68 25.37
N ALA A 96 12.94 -11.40 25.64
CA ALA A 96 12.62 -10.35 24.69
C ALA A 96 13.47 -10.55 23.42
N LEU A 97 12.90 -10.26 22.26
CA LEU A 97 13.71 -10.21 21.04
C LEU A 97 14.78 -9.13 21.19
N PRO A 98 16.07 -9.46 21.01
CA PRO A 98 17.13 -8.47 21.12
C PRO A 98 17.05 -7.48 19.95
N PRO A 99 17.34 -6.19 20.16
CA PRO A 99 17.50 -5.25 19.05
C PRO A 99 18.61 -5.69 18.10
N PRO A 100 18.45 -5.60 16.76
CA PRO A 100 17.33 -4.98 16.01
C PRO A 100 16.26 -5.98 15.54
N LEU A 101 16.25 -7.21 16.06
CA LEU A 101 15.38 -8.28 15.57
C LEU A 101 13.89 -7.94 15.81
N ASP A 102 13.60 -7.23 16.90
CA ASP A 102 12.29 -6.69 17.26
C ASP A 102 11.74 -5.73 16.18
N GLN A 103 12.60 -4.85 15.66
CA GLN A 103 12.24 -3.90 14.61
C GLN A 103 12.00 -4.61 13.28
N TRP A 104 12.85 -5.59 12.96
CA TRP A 104 12.72 -6.37 11.73
C TRP A 104 11.46 -7.22 11.72
N GLU A 105 11.09 -7.83 12.86
CA GLU A 105 9.82 -8.54 12.98
C GLU A 105 8.64 -7.60 12.67
N GLY A 106 8.62 -6.39 13.23
CA GLY A 106 7.59 -5.39 12.94
C GLY A 106 7.52 -5.01 11.45
N TRP A 107 8.67 -4.86 10.79
CA TRP A 107 8.72 -4.56 9.34
C TRP A 107 8.25 -5.74 8.49
N ILE A 108 8.63 -6.97 8.85
CA ILE A 108 8.24 -8.17 8.12
C ILE A 108 6.72 -8.38 8.26
N VAL A 109 6.18 -8.31 9.47
CA VAL A 109 4.74 -8.45 9.72
C VAL A 109 3.95 -7.35 9.01
N SER A 110 4.38 -6.08 9.09
CA SER A 110 3.69 -4.99 8.39
C SER A 110 3.72 -5.15 6.87
N SER A 111 4.84 -5.59 6.30
CA SER A 111 4.95 -5.85 4.86
C SER A 111 3.98 -6.93 4.36
N LEU A 112 3.71 -7.96 5.17
CA LEU A 112 2.77 -9.03 4.84
C LEU A 112 1.31 -8.53 4.80
N PHE A 113 0.93 -7.68 5.75
CA PHE A 113 -0.42 -7.10 5.76
C PHE A 113 -0.63 -6.09 4.64
N ILE A 114 0.39 -5.30 4.30
CA ILE A 114 0.33 -4.36 3.16
C ILE A 114 0.19 -5.13 1.85
N GLY A 115 0.96 -6.20 1.66
CA GLY A 115 0.88 -7.03 0.45
C GLY A 115 -0.50 -7.65 0.25
N LYS A 116 -1.07 -8.26 1.30
CA LYS A 116 -2.42 -8.85 1.24
C LYS A 116 -3.54 -7.82 1.07
N ALA A 117 -3.45 -6.68 1.74
CA ALA A 117 -4.41 -5.60 1.56
C ALA A 117 -4.38 -5.08 0.11
N GLY A 118 -3.18 -4.91 -0.46
CA GLY A 118 -3.00 -4.54 -1.86
C GLY A 118 -3.62 -5.55 -2.82
N GLU A 119 -3.40 -6.86 -2.59
CA GLU A 119 -3.99 -7.93 -3.40
C GLU A 119 -5.52 -7.88 -3.37
N ALA A 120 -6.12 -7.76 -2.19
CA ALA A 120 -7.58 -7.73 -2.03
C ALA A 120 -8.21 -6.51 -2.73
N ILE A 121 -7.57 -5.35 -2.65
CA ILE A 121 -8.02 -4.12 -3.31
C ILE A 121 -7.93 -4.29 -4.83
N ILE A 122 -6.79 -4.75 -5.35
CA ILE A 122 -6.60 -4.97 -6.80
C ILE A 122 -7.58 -6.02 -7.33
N GLY A 123 -7.81 -7.11 -6.59
CA GLY A 123 -8.78 -8.14 -6.95
C GLY A 123 -10.21 -7.63 -7.04
N LYS A 124 -10.57 -6.62 -6.24
CA LYS A 124 -11.89 -5.96 -6.28
C LYS A 124 -12.03 -5.01 -7.47
N PHE A 125 -10.96 -4.32 -7.87
CA PHE A 125 -10.96 -3.42 -9.03
C PHE A 125 -10.84 -4.15 -10.38
N ARG A 126 -10.41 -5.41 -10.39
CA ARG A 126 -10.29 -6.24 -11.61
C ARG A 126 -11.55 -7.06 -11.93
N LYS A 127 -12.58 -7.04 -11.07
CA LYS A 127 -13.92 -7.57 -11.37
C LYS A 127 -14.81 -6.45 -11.87
#